data_AF-A0A8C4Q5E2-F1
#
_entry.id   AF-A0A8C4Q5E2-F1
#
_cell.length_a   1.000
_cell.length_b   1.000
_cell.length_c   1.000
_cell.angle_alpha   90.00
_cell.angle_beta   90.00
_cell.angle_gamma   90.00
#
_symmetry.space_group_name_H-M   'P 1'
#
loop_
_entity.id
_entity.type
_entity.pdbx_description
1 polymer ?
#
loop_
_entity_poly.entity_id
_entity_poly.type
_entity_poly.pdbx_seq_one_letter_code
_entity_poly.pdbx_strand_id
1 'polypeptide(L)' 'MDVQAVLLHSRPGKDAEPTEDNFELSVHKLPSVLATGWVMVRTLCLSVDPYMVRKTR' A
#
# COMPACT_ATOMS: atom_id res chain seq x y z
N MET A 1 16.31 8.44 -2.93
CA MET A 1 15.41 8.27 -4.09
C MET A 1 14.00 8.39 -3.57
N ASP A 2 13.19 9.22 -4.21
CA ASP A 2 11.78 9.38 -3.83
C ASP A 2 10.96 8.30 -4.54
N VAL A 3 10.05 7.67 -3.82
CA VAL A 3 9.14 6.64 -4.33
C VAL A 3 7.71 6.93 -3.92
N GLN A 4 6.78 6.50 -4.76
CA GLN A 4 5.37 6.56 -4.48
C GLN A 4 4.93 5.31 -3.71
N ALA A 5 4.04 5.47 -2.74
CA ALA A 5 3.35 4.40 -2.06
C ALA A 5 1.86 4.73 -1.96
N VAL A 6 1.02 3.71 -2.08
CA VAL A 6 -0.42 3.81 -1.82
C VAL A 6 -0.65 3.37 -0.38
N LEU A 7 -1.17 4.28 0.44
CA LEU A 7 -1.46 4.06 1.85
C LEU A 7 -2.96 3.89 2.07
N LEU A 8 -3.35 3.21 3.14
CA LEU A 8 -4.74 3.19 3.59
C LEU A 8 -5.04 4.49 4.34
N HIS A 9 -5.78 5.39 3.71
CA HIS A 9 -6.18 6.69 4.26
C HIS A 9 -7.34 6.57 5.25
N SER A 10 -8.35 5.78 4.89
CA SER A 10 -9.54 5.56 5.72
C SER A 10 -10.09 4.15 5.53
N ARG A 11 -10.87 3.66 6.50
CA ARG A 11 -11.56 2.36 6.35
C ARG A 11 -12.98 2.61 5.86
N PRO A 12 -13.49 1.86 4.87
CA PRO A 12 -14.86 2.01 4.39
C PRO A 12 -15.91 1.68 5.47
N GLY A 13 -15.54 0.89 6.48
CA GLY A 13 -16.48 0.33 7.45
C GLY A 13 -16.83 -1.12 7.11
N LYS A 14 -17.69 -1.75 7.92
CA LYS A 14 -18.03 -3.17 7.78
C LYS A 14 -18.97 -3.45 6.61
N ASP A 15 -19.95 -2.58 6.43
CA ASP A 15 -21.06 -2.76 5.49
C ASP A 15 -20.99 -1.83 4.26
N ALA A 16 -19.98 -0.95 4.21
CA ALA A 16 -19.77 -0.05 3.08
C ALA A 16 -18.77 -0.65 2.09
N GLU A 17 -18.95 -0.34 0.81
CA GLU A 17 -18.01 -0.73 -0.23
C GLU A 17 -16.77 0.20 -0.21
N PRO A 18 -15.57 -0.33 -0.47
CA PRO A 18 -14.36 0.47 -0.55
C PRO A 18 -14.41 1.43 -1.75
N THR A 19 -13.94 2.65 -1.54
CA THR A 19 -13.80 3.68 -2.57
C THR A 19 -12.32 4.05 -2.76
N GLU A 20 -12.01 4.75 -3.84
CA GLU A 20 -10.65 5.25 -4.10
C GLU A 20 -10.16 6.17 -2.98
N ASP A 21 -11.05 6.97 -2.38
CA ASP A 21 -10.76 7.87 -1.25
C ASP A 21 -10.34 7.14 0.04
N ASN A 22 -10.51 5.81 0.11
CA ASN A 22 -9.94 5.02 1.19
C ASN A 22 -8.42 4.88 1.07
N PHE A 23 -7.84 5.24 -0.06
CA PHE A 23 -6.41 5.17 -0.33
C PHE A 23 -5.84 6.55 -0.66
N GLU A 24 -4.58 6.75 -0.29
CA GLU A 24 -3.86 8.00 -0.55
C GLU A 24 -2.50 7.71 -1.17
N LEU A 25 -2.14 8.47 -2.20
CA LEU A 25 -0.82 8.43 -2.81
C LEU A 25 0.15 9.31 -2.01
N SER A 26 1.16 8.69 -1.43
CA SER A 26 2.20 9.37 -0.65
C SER A 26 3.58 9.21 -1.28
N VAL A 27 4.49 10.15 -0.99
CA VAL A 27 5.87 10.13 -1.46
C VAL A 27 6.80 9.88 -0.28
N HIS A 28 7.64 8.84 -0.38
CA HIS A 28 8.58 8.44 0.64
C HIS A 28 10.02 8.47 0.11
N LYS A 29 10.97 8.73 1.02
CA LYS A 29 12.40 8.62 0.72
C LYS A 29 12.87 7.21 1.02
N LEU A 30 13.41 6.54 0.00
CA LEU A 30 14.13 5.29 0.20
C LEU A 30 15.50 5.54 0.85
N PRO A 31 15.91 4.67 1.80
CA PRO A 31 17.25 4.72 2.37
C PRO A 31 18.31 4.47 1.29
N SER A 32 19.45 5.15 1.40
CA SER A 32 20.59 4.98 0.51
C SER A 32 21.47 3.79 0.87
N VAL A 33 21.36 3.29 2.10
CA VAL A 33 22.14 2.16 2.63
C VAL A 33 21.20 1.05 3.07
N LEU A 34 21.52 -0.19 2.70
CA LEU A 34 20.78 -1.39 3.08
C LEU A 34 21.52 -2.14 4.19
N ALA A 35 20.77 -2.72 5.12
CA ALA A 35 21.33 -3.62 6.12
C ALA A 35 21.73 -4.97 5.49
N THR A 36 22.63 -5.71 6.13
CA THR A 36 23.04 -7.04 5.69
C THR A 36 21.82 -7.96 5.56
N GLY A 37 21.69 -8.62 4.40
CA GLY A 37 20.56 -9.50 4.08
C GLY A 37 19.33 -8.79 3.51
N TRP A 38 19.32 -7.45 3.41
CA TRP A 38 18.24 -6.70 2.77
C TRP A 38 18.50 -6.50 1.29
N VAL A 39 17.43 -6.35 0.51
CA VAL A 39 17.50 -6.10 -0.94
C VAL A 39 16.62 -4.91 -1.32
N MET A 40 17.07 -4.15 -2.32
CA MET A 40 16.24 -3.13 -2.96
C MET A 40 15.52 -3.76 -4.15
N VAL A 41 14.20 -3.61 -4.21
CA VAL A 41 13.39 -4.16 -5.29
C VAL A 41 12.66 -3.04 -6.04
N ARG A 42 12.48 -3.25 -7.35
CA ARG A 42 11.57 -2.45 -8.16
C ARG A 42 10.30 -3.26 -8.37
N THR A 43 9.20 -2.81 -7.77
CA THR A 43 7.88 -3.40 -8.01
C THR A 43 7.49 -3.20 -9.47
N LEU A 44 7.14 -4.29 -10.16
CA LEU A 44 6.71 -4.25 -11.57
C LEU A 44 5.20 -4.40 -11.70
N CYS A 45 4.61 -5.28 -10.89
CA CYS A 45 3.17 -5.56 -10.88
C CYS A 45 2.71 -5.80 -9.43
N LEU A 46 1.47 -5.42 -9.15
CA LEU A 46 0.77 -5.72 -7.90
C LEU A 46 -0.61 -6.29 -8.27
N SER A 47 -1.08 -7.30 -7.53
CA SER A 47 -2.43 -7.80 -7.66
C SER A 47 -3.41 -6.95 -6.85
N VAL A 48 -4.68 -7.02 -7.24
CA VAL A 48 -5.81 -6.61 -6.41
C VAL A 48 -6.71 -7.82 -6.30
N ASP A 49 -6.96 -8.26 -5.07
CA ASP A 49 -7.66 -9.51 -4.79
C ASP A 49 -8.88 -9.27 -3.91
N PRO A 50 -10.02 -9.98 -4.12
CA PRO A 50 -11.24 -9.76 -3.35
C PRO A 50 -11.07 -9.86 -1.82
N TYR A 51 -10.11 -10.65 -1.34
CA TYR A 51 -9.86 -10.80 0.11
C TYR A 51 -9.27 -9.54 0.77
N MET A 52 -8.71 -8.61 -0.01
CA MET A 52 -8.10 -7.37 0.52
C MET A 52 -9.14 -6.45 1.16
N VAL A 53 -10.40 -6.58 0.78
CA VAL A 53 -11.54 -5.89 1.39
C VAL A 53 -12.04 -6.72 2.57
N ARG A 54 -11.35 -6.62 3.72
CA ARG A 54 -11.70 -7.41 4.92
C ARG A 54 -13.03 -6.94 5.51
N LYS A 55 -14.14 -7.57 5.12
CA LYS A 55 -15.43 -7.47 5.82
C LYS A 55 -15.31 -8.21 7.16
N THR A 56 -14.99 -7.49 8.24
CA THR A 56 -15.03 -8.08 9.60
C THR A 56 -16.44 -8.57 9.89
N ARG A 57 -16.60 -9.84 10.27
CA ARG A 57 -17.89 -10.41 10.70
C ARG A 57 -18.45 -9.75 11.95
#